data_AF-A0A1G2L7U2-F1
#
_entry.id   AF-A0A1G2L7U2-F1
#
_cell.length_a   1.000
_cell.length_b   1.000
_cell.length_c   1.000
_cell.angle_alpha   90.00
_cell.angle_beta   90.00
_cell.angle_gamma   90.00
#
_symmetry.space_group_name_H-M   'P 1'
#
loop_
_entity.id
_entity.type
_entity.pdbx_description
1 polymer ?
#
loop_
_entity_poly.entity_id
_entity_poly.type
_entity_poly.pdbx_seq_one_letter_code
_entity_poly.pdbx_strand_id
1 'polypeptide(L)'
;MSEKSFEEELKNKPDRPIPSLENPDSDTERLLYLQRKLSHVLREQDVFKLSREMQYRNAMGAIRELCAELENYPRLREYIQEVEVYLDAARYILSHPRIIKYKRELKKGNPSITPEVVEEQKKLREDIIEWTDFIKWYIVQNERKPEYVHALLSKIHELWSNLGFADARGGLERGIFQELASYRILKEHFSRVRSGLPREDARHSIDFWAEDKEGNTFLFQSKSSSSFRRAGVFDKSEIAGLKEEMVEKEGDDKTRSDIFDGNRQPDSERLAGIEEDLAHAESYASSRGAKNPRAFLLVVPQSNFHMNKGRFSVNPPRSVTSRLSKLTGEKNTITK
;
A
#
# COMPACT_ATOMS: atom_id res chain seq x y z
N MET A 1 -11.44 1.91 27.28
CA MET A 1 -10.34 2.82 27.64
C MET A 1 -10.81 4.23 27.33
N SER A 2 -10.83 5.13 28.30
CA SER A 2 -11.34 6.50 28.13
C SER A 2 -10.28 7.40 27.50
N GLU A 3 -10.67 8.35 26.66
CA GLU A 3 -9.79 9.35 26.00
C GLU A 3 -8.80 10.03 26.96
N LYS A 4 -9.14 10.15 28.25
CA LYS A 4 -8.25 10.69 29.29
C LYS A 4 -6.99 9.86 29.57
N SER A 5 -7.01 8.54 29.37
CA SER A 5 -5.82 7.70 29.62
C SER A 5 -4.79 7.80 28.49
N PHE A 6 -5.20 8.25 27.30
CA PHE A 6 -4.33 8.41 26.14
C PHE A 6 -3.55 9.73 26.17
N GLU A 7 -4.18 10.82 26.64
CA GLU A 7 -3.49 12.09 26.85
C GLU A 7 -2.44 12.04 27.96
N GLU A 8 -2.65 11.22 29.00
CA GLU A 8 -1.68 11.02 30.08
C GLU A 8 -0.47 10.17 29.65
N GLU A 9 -0.65 9.20 28.73
CA GLU A 9 0.47 8.44 28.17
C GLU A 9 1.36 9.29 27.23
N LEU A 10 0.78 10.26 26.52
CA LEU A 10 1.52 11.21 25.68
C LEU A 10 2.28 12.26 26.50
N LYS A 11 1.80 12.63 27.70
CA LYS A 11 2.46 13.59 28.59
C LYS A 11 3.69 13.03 29.33
N ASN A 12 3.81 11.71 29.47
CA ASN A 12 4.77 11.10 30.41
C ASN A 12 5.92 10.28 29.79
N LYS A 13 6.24 10.45 28.50
CA LYS A 13 7.54 9.96 27.97
C LYS A 13 8.45 11.15 27.70
N PRO A 14 9.49 11.35 28.53
CA PRO A 14 10.33 12.54 28.50
C PRO A 14 11.08 12.64 27.18
N ASP A 15 11.45 13.87 26.85
CA ASP A 15 12.50 14.28 25.91
C ASP A 15 13.69 13.33 25.96
N ARG A 16 13.62 12.24 25.20
CA ARG A 16 14.84 11.54 24.83
C ARG A 16 15.50 12.44 23.80
N PRO A 17 16.74 12.91 24.04
CA PRO A 17 17.45 13.69 23.05
C PRO A 17 17.43 12.93 21.73
N ILE A 18 17.29 13.67 20.63
CA ILE A 18 17.53 13.10 19.31
C ILE A 18 18.95 12.51 19.39
N PRO A 19 19.12 11.19 19.22
CA PRO A 19 20.45 10.58 19.31
C PRO A 19 21.33 11.22 18.24
N SER A 20 22.60 11.51 18.55
CA SER A 20 23.52 11.96 17.53
C SER A 20 23.69 10.84 16.51
N LEU A 21 23.62 11.17 15.22
CA LEU A 21 23.80 10.20 14.13
C LEU A 21 25.30 9.93 13.88
N GLU A 22 26.07 9.82 14.97
CA GLU A 22 27.53 9.79 14.92
C GLU A 22 28.07 8.53 14.25
N ASN A 23 27.27 7.45 14.16
CA ASN A 23 27.33 6.35 13.20
C ASN A 23 26.18 5.37 13.49
N PRO A 24 25.15 5.24 12.64
CA PRO A 24 24.18 4.18 12.84
C PRO A 24 24.77 2.87 12.29
N ASP A 25 25.26 2.01 13.18
CA ASP A 25 25.93 0.75 12.83
C ASP A 25 24.91 -0.35 12.45
N SER A 26 23.60 -0.07 12.59
CA SER A 26 22.53 -1.01 12.23
C SER A 26 21.29 -0.34 11.63
N ASP A 27 20.51 -1.13 10.89
CA ASP A 27 19.20 -0.72 10.35
C ASP A 27 18.23 -0.27 11.45
N THR A 28 18.31 -0.89 12.63
CA THR A 28 17.44 -0.55 13.76
C THR A 28 17.75 0.82 14.33
N GLU A 29 19.03 1.20 14.41
CA GLU A 29 19.45 2.51 14.89
C GLU A 29 19.05 3.63 13.93
N ARG A 30 19.15 3.40 12.62
CA ARG A 30 18.69 4.36 11.61
C ARG A 30 17.19 4.60 11.72
N LEU A 31 16.39 3.53 11.73
CA LEU A 31 14.94 3.64 11.85
C LEU A 31 14.53 4.32 13.17
N LEU A 32 15.24 4.06 14.27
CA LEU A 32 15.01 4.72 15.55
C LEU A 32 15.35 6.21 15.51
N TYR A 33 16.44 6.60 14.85
CA TYR A 33 16.78 8.00 14.65
C TYR A 33 15.69 8.71 13.85
N LEU A 34 15.29 8.17 12.70
CA LEU A 34 14.25 8.75 11.83
C LEU A 34 12.94 8.93 12.59
N GLN A 35 12.54 7.92 13.35
CA GLN A 35 11.36 7.99 14.21
C GLN A 35 11.44 9.13 15.23
N ARG A 36 12.56 9.27 15.94
CA ARG A 36 12.73 10.30 16.97
C ARG A 36 12.79 11.70 16.36
N LYS A 37 13.52 11.86 15.26
CA LYS A 37 13.64 13.13 14.55
C LYS A 37 12.29 13.59 14.01
N LEU A 38 11.52 12.72 13.35
CA LEU A 38 10.17 13.05 12.91
C LEU A 38 9.25 13.41 14.08
N SER A 39 9.28 12.63 15.15
CA SER A 39 8.45 12.90 16.34
C SER A 39 8.78 14.25 16.97
N HIS A 40 10.06 14.63 17.00
CA HIS A 40 10.51 15.91 17.51
C HIS A 40 10.00 17.07 16.65
N VAL A 41 10.24 17.05 15.33
CA VAL A 41 9.79 18.13 14.43
C VAL A 41 8.26 18.29 14.49
N LEU A 42 7.50 17.19 14.53
CA LEU A 42 6.04 17.27 14.65
C LEU A 42 5.58 17.87 15.99
N ARG A 43 6.33 17.66 17.09
CA ARG A 43 6.03 18.26 18.39
C ARG A 43 6.38 19.74 18.43
N GLU A 44 7.52 20.15 17.86
CA GLU A 44 7.91 21.57 17.77
C GLU A 44 6.87 22.39 17.00
N GLN A 45 6.25 21.78 16.00
CA GLN A 45 5.17 22.38 15.21
C GLN A 45 3.79 22.29 15.88
N ASP A 46 3.75 21.87 17.15
CA ASP A 46 2.56 21.66 17.98
C ASP A 46 1.46 20.80 17.31
N VAL A 47 1.81 19.98 16.30
CA VAL A 47 0.86 19.24 15.45
C VAL A 47 -0.19 18.53 16.30
N PHE A 48 0.24 17.83 17.34
CA PHE A 48 -0.62 17.02 18.21
C PHE A 48 -1.66 17.80 19.02
N LYS A 49 -1.53 19.13 19.14
CA LYS A 49 -2.48 20.00 19.84
C LYS A 49 -3.46 20.73 18.90
N LEU A 50 -3.27 20.59 17.58
CA LEU A 50 -4.03 21.34 16.59
C LEU A 50 -5.31 20.62 16.15
N SER A 51 -6.21 21.35 15.49
CA SER A 51 -7.33 20.75 14.77
C SER A 51 -6.83 19.83 13.65
N ARG A 52 -7.64 18.83 13.22
CA ARG A 52 -7.21 17.87 12.18
C ARG A 52 -6.74 18.51 10.86
N GLU A 53 -7.32 19.65 10.49
CA GLU A 53 -6.95 20.36 9.27
C GLU A 53 -5.60 21.07 9.39
N MET A 54 -5.35 21.70 10.55
CA MET A 54 -4.07 22.33 10.86
C MET A 54 -2.98 21.29 11.13
N GLN A 55 -3.33 20.17 11.77
CA GLN A 55 -2.48 18.99 11.94
C GLN A 55 -1.89 18.55 10.61
N TYR A 56 -2.74 18.34 9.60
CA TYR A 56 -2.30 17.96 8.27
C TYR A 56 -1.35 19.00 7.68
N ARG A 57 -1.72 20.28 7.65
CA ARG A 57 -0.92 21.33 7.02
C ARG A 57 0.48 21.43 7.65
N ASN A 58 0.54 21.52 8.97
CA ASN A 58 1.79 21.68 9.71
C ASN A 58 2.65 20.41 9.63
N ALA A 59 2.04 19.23 9.74
CA ALA A 59 2.77 17.98 9.59
C ALA A 59 3.35 17.81 8.18
N MET A 60 2.62 18.16 7.13
CA MET A 60 3.12 18.09 5.75
C MET A 60 4.23 19.11 5.47
N GLY A 61 4.22 20.26 6.14
CA GLY A 61 5.33 21.23 6.12
C GLY A 61 6.56 20.66 6.81
N ALA A 62 6.40 20.24 8.07
CA ALA A 62 7.43 19.59 8.88
C ALA A 62 8.10 18.41 8.17
N ILE A 63 7.31 17.53 7.56
CA ILE A 63 7.81 16.37 6.83
C ILE A 63 8.62 16.80 5.60
N ARG A 64 8.21 17.86 4.89
CA ARG A 64 8.95 18.38 3.72
C ARG A 64 10.27 19.02 4.13
N GLU A 65 10.26 19.82 5.18
CA GLU A 65 11.49 20.40 5.75
C GLU A 65 12.44 19.32 6.21
N LEU A 66 11.92 18.29 6.90
CA LEU A 66 12.71 17.15 7.33
C LEU A 66 13.28 16.37 6.13
N CYS A 67 12.51 16.13 5.06
CA CYS A 67 13.06 15.53 3.82
C CYS A 67 14.26 16.32 3.32
N ALA A 68 14.10 17.63 3.12
CA ALA A 68 15.17 18.49 2.62
C ALA A 68 16.37 18.55 3.57
N GLU A 69 16.14 18.51 4.88
CA GLU A 69 17.19 18.38 5.89
C GLU A 69 17.96 17.08 5.67
N LEU A 70 17.27 15.93 5.64
CA LEU A 70 17.82 14.58 5.54
C LEU A 70 18.58 14.32 4.23
N GLU A 71 18.14 14.90 3.11
CA GLU A 71 18.85 14.84 1.81
C GLU A 71 20.25 15.46 1.88
N ASN A 72 20.43 16.49 2.72
CA ASN A 72 21.69 17.19 2.89
C ASN A 72 22.64 16.49 3.87
N TYR A 73 22.21 15.43 4.57
CA TYR A 73 23.09 14.64 5.44
C TYR A 73 23.81 13.56 4.61
N PRO A 74 25.14 13.65 4.40
CA PRO A 74 25.87 12.71 3.54
C PRO A 74 25.71 11.24 3.95
N ARG A 75 25.50 10.98 5.25
CA ARG A 75 25.38 9.64 5.83
C ARG A 75 24.00 9.01 5.64
N LEU A 76 22.96 9.82 5.43
CA LEU A 76 21.60 9.31 5.17
C LEU A 76 21.29 9.24 3.68
N ARG A 77 22.19 9.76 2.83
CA ARG A 77 22.05 9.76 1.37
C ARG A 77 21.85 8.35 0.80
N GLU A 78 22.54 7.35 1.35
CA GLU A 78 22.39 5.94 0.96
C GLU A 78 21.04 5.33 1.40
N TYR A 79 20.34 5.98 2.32
CA TYR A 79 19.09 5.51 2.93
C TYR A 79 17.89 6.39 2.58
N ILE A 80 18.02 7.27 1.58
CA ILE A 80 16.97 8.25 1.25
C ILE A 80 15.62 7.58 0.98
N GLN A 81 15.62 6.38 0.38
CA GLN A 81 14.40 5.61 0.13
C GLN A 81 13.75 5.11 1.42
N GLU A 82 14.55 4.67 2.41
CA GLU A 82 14.04 4.27 3.74
C GLU A 82 13.38 5.47 4.45
N VAL A 83 14.04 6.64 4.35
CA VAL A 83 13.51 7.91 4.86
C VAL A 83 12.18 8.24 4.19
N GLU A 84 12.14 8.19 2.86
CA GLU A 84 10.93 8.46 2.07
C GLU A 84 9.79 7.52 2.46
N VAL A 85 10.03 6.22 2.58
CA VAL A 85 9.01 5.25 3.02
C VAL A 85 8.44 5.62 4.39
N TYR A 86 9.31 5.95 5.34
CA TYR A 86 8.88 6.29 6.69
C TYR A 86 8.05 7.58 6.72
N LEU A 87 8.45 8.57 5.93
CA LEU A 87 7.75 9.85 5.81
C LEU A 87 6.45 9.72 5.02
N ASP A 88 6.41 8.93 3.95
CA ASP A 88 5.22 8.61 3.18
C ASP A 88 4.17 7.87 4.00
N ALA A 89 4.59 6.99 4.91
CA ALA A 89 3.69 6.35 5.86
C ALA A 89 3.01 7.39 6.78
N ALA A 90 3.73 8.46 7.16
CA ALA A 90 3.15 9.58 7.90
C ALA A 90 2.18 10.39 7.02
N ARG A 91 2.59 10.74 5.79
CA ARG A 91 1.77 11.51 4.84
C ARG A 91 0.46 10.79 4.54
N TYR A 92 0.52 9.49 4.29
CA TYR A 92 -0.64 8.63 4.06
C TYR A 92 -1.64 8.72 5.22
N ILE A 93 -1.18 8.47 6.44
CA ILE A 93 -2.09 8.33 7.58
C ILE A 93 -2.76 9.66 7.97
N LEU A 94 -2.03 10.77 7.81
CA LEU A 94 -2.53 12.12 8.05
C LEU A 94 -3.52 12.59 6.97
N SER A 95 -3.35 12.10 5.74
CA SER A 95 -4.17 12.48 4.58
C SER A 95 -5.45 11.65 4.46
N HIS A 96 -5.41 10.39 4.89
CA HIS A 96 -6.49 9.43 4.70
C HIS A 96 -7.87 9.90 5.20
N PRO A 97 -8.00 10.55 6.39
CA PRO A 97 -9.27 11.06 6.87
C PRO A 97 -9.90 12.13 5.97
N ARG A 98 -9.09 12.93 5.26
CA ARG A 98 -9.57 13.98 4.36
C ARG A 98 -10.27 13.38 3.14
N ILE A 99 -9.69 12.33 2.55
CA ILE A 99 -10.32 11.59 1.45
C ILE A 99 -11.65 10.96 1.89
N ILE A 100 -11.67 10.35 3.07
CA ILE A 100 -12.91 9.75 3.61
C ILE A 100 -13.98 10.82 3.80
N LYS A 101 -13.63 11.96 4.41
CA LYS A 101 -14.55 13.08 4.61
C LYS A 101 -15.09 13.59 3.27
N TYR A 102 -14.21 13.85 2.31
CA TYR A 102 -14.61 14.33 0.98
C TYR A 102 -15.57 13.37 0.26
N LYS A 103 -15.26 12.06 0.24
CA LYS A 103 -16.15 11.05 -0.36
C LYS A 103 -17.55 11.05 0.26
N ARG A 104 -17.63 11.22 1.59
CA ARG A 104 -18.92 11.29 2.30
C ARG A 104 -19.70 12.55 1.94
N GLU A 105 -19.04 13.70 1.88
CA GLU A 105 -19.69 14.97 1.53
C GLU A 105 -20.15 14.98 0.07
N LEU A 106 -19.36 14.41 -0.84
CA LEU A 106 -19.73 14.25 -2.25
C LEU A 106 -21.00 13.40 -2.41
N LYS A 107 -21.08 12.27 -1.69
CA LYS A 107 -22.27 11.40 -1.72
C LYS A 107 -23.52 12.07 -1.15
N LYS A 108 -23.37 12.98 -0.19
CA LYS A 108 -24.48 13.77 0.36
C LYS A 108 -24.93 14.91 -0.55
N GLY A 109 -24.25 15.12 -1.69
CA GLY A 109 -24.53 16.25 -2.58
C GLY A 109 -24.23 17.60 -1.92
N ASN A 110 -23.19 17.67 -1.08
CA ASN A 110 -22.86 18.90 -0.37
C ASN A 110 -22.58 20.04 -1.39
N PRO A 111 -23.38 21.13 -1.41
CA PRO A 111 -23.26 22.20 -2.39
C PRO A 111 -21.97 23.03 -2.22
N SER A 112 -21.26 22.89 -1.10
CA SER A 112 -19.96 23.53 -0.86
C SER A 112 -18.79 22.82 -1.57
N ILE A 113 -19.03 21.72 -2.29
CA ILE A 113 -18.00 21.08 -3.11
C ILE A 113 -17.90 21.83 -4.43
N THR A 114 -16.89 22.70 -4.52
CA THR A 114 -16.58 23.46 -5.73
C THR A 114 -15.67 22.66 -6.68
N PRO A 115 -15.55 23.05 -7.96
CA PRO A 115 -14.58 22.45 -8.88
C PRO A 115 -13.14 22.45 -8.35
N GLU A 116 -12.74 23.48 -7.61
CA GLU A 116 -11.42 23.58 -6.98
C GLU A 116 -11.23 22.50 -5.92
N VAL A 117 -12.24 22.27 -5.06
CA VAL A 117 -12.23 21.19 -4.06
C VAL A 117 -12.14 19.83 -4.74
N VAL A 118 -12.82 19.64 -5.88
CA VAL A 118 -12.72 18.40 -6.66
C VAL A 118 -11.29 18.16 -7.13
N GLU A 119 -10.64 19.19 -7.68
CA GLU A 119 -9.30 19.10 -8.21
C GLU A 119 -8.23 18.87 -7.12
N GLU A 120 -8.35 19.57 -5.98
CA GLU A 120 -7.51 19.31 -4.81
C GLU A 120 -7.61 17.86 -4.33
N GLN A 121 -8.80 17.28 -4.40
CA GLN A 121 -9.05 15.91 -3.95
C GLN A 121 -8.57 14.86 -4.97
N LYS A 122 -8.56 15.18 -6.27
CA LYS A 122 -7.89 14.32 -7.26
C LYS A 122 -6.39 14.30 -7.00
N LYS A 123 -5.77 15.47 -6.85
CA LYS A 123 -4.33 15.56 -6.55
C LYS A 123 -3.97 14.81 -5.26
N LEU A 124 -4.74 14.98 -4.19
CA LEU A 124 -4.51 14.26 -2.94
C LEU A 124 -4.64 12.72 -3.10
N ARG A 125 -5.51 12.24 -3.99
CA ARG A 125 -5.62 10.81 -4.30
C ARG A 125 -4.40 10.31 -5.06
N GLU A 126 -3.92 11.06 -6.04
CA GLU A 126 -2.71 10.74 -6.80
C GLU A 126 -1.49 10.69 -5.87
N ASP A 127 -1.33 11.70 -5.01
CA ASP A 127 -0.27 11.74 -4.00
C ASP A 127 -0.34 10.50 -3.08
N ILE A 128 -1.53 10.13 -2.60
CA ILE A 128 -1.71 8.95 -1.76
C ILE A 128 -1.35 7.65 -2.52
N ILE A 129 -1.79 7.51 -3.77
CA ILE A 129 -1.46 6.32 -4.59
C ILE A 129 0.06 6.19 -4.68
N GLU A 130 0.72 7.28 -5.06
CA GLU A 130 2.17 7.35 -5.17
C GLU A 130 2.88 6.95 -3.88
N TRP A 131 2.52 7.56 -2.74
CA TRP A 131 3.12 7.23 -1.44
C TRP A 131 2.91 5.76 -1.10
N THR A 132 1.69 5.24 -1.31
CA THR A 132 1.40 3.84 -0.98
C THR A 132 2.17 2.88 -1.88
N ASP A 133 2.28 3.14 -3.17
CA ASP A 133 2.98 2.27 -4.10
C ASP A 133 4.49 2.32 -3.89
N PHE A 134 5.04 3.48 -3.52
CA PHE A 134 6.44 3.58 -3.13
C PHE A 134 6.76 2.75 -1.89
N ILE A 135 5.93 2.84 -0.83
CA ILE A 135 6.08 2.04 0.39
C ILE A 135 6.07 0.54 0.08
N LYS A 136 5.08 0.08 -0.70
CA LYS A 136 4.96 -1.34 -1.04
C LYS A 136 6.12 -1.81 -1.92
N TRP A 137 6.48 -1.05 -2.94
CA TRP A 137 7.63 -1.33 -3.82
C TRP A 137 8.90 -1.52 -2.99
N TYR A 138 9.20 -0.59 -2.08
CA TYR A 138 10.39 -0.64 -1.26
C TYR A 138 10.44 -1.88 -0.36
N ILE A 139 9.28 -2.24 0.22
CA ILE A 139 9.16 -3.46 1.04
C ILE A 139 9.38 -4.71 0.18
N VAL A 140 8.82 -4.77 -1.02
CA VAL A 140 9.03 -5.88 -1.96
C VAL A 140 10.50 -6.01 -2.36
N GLN A 141 11.20 -4.89 -2.63
CA GLN A 141 12.64 -4.93 -2.93
C GLN A 141 13.47 -5.51 -1.78
N ASN A 142 13.00 -5.37 -0.54
CA ASN A 142 13.68 -5.84 0.66
C ASN A 142 13.15 -7.18 1.20
N GLU A 143 12.36 -7.94 0.42
CA GLU A 143 11.71 -9.18 0.88
C GLU A 143 12.68 -10.27 1.37
N ARG A 144 13.93 -10.25 0.90
CA ARG A 144 15.01 -11.15 1.32
C ARG A 144 15.60 -10.80 2.70
N LYS A 145 15.20 -9.68 3.29
CA LYS A 145 15.61 -9.22 4.63
C LYS A 145 14.38 -9.16 5.56
N PRO A 146 13.81 -10.31 5.94
CA PRO A 146 12.55 -10.36 6.68
C PRO A 146 12.61 -9.62 8.04
N GLU A 147 13.74 -9.67 8.72
CA GLU A 147 13.96 -8.97 10.00
C GLU A 147 13.94 -7.44 9.80
N TYR A 148 14.55 -6.96 8.72
CA TYR A 148 14.54 -5.55 8.36
C TYR A 148 13.13 -5.06 8.02
N VAL A 149 12.42 -5.77 7.15
CA VAL A 149 11.03 -5.44 6.78
C VAL A 149 10.15 -5.41 8.03
N HIS A 150 10.34 -6.35 8.95
CA HIS A 150 9.62 -6.38 10.20
C HIS A 150 9.92 -5.17 11.09
N ALA A 151 11.19 -4.79 11.22
CA ALA A 151 11.60 -3.63 11.99
C ALA A 151 11.02 -2.34 11.41
N LEU A 152 11.09 -2.16 10.08
CA LEU A 152 10.51 -1.03 9.37
C LEU A 152 9.00 -0.94 9.60
N LEU A 153 8.26 -2.03 9.40
CA LEU A 153 6.82 -2.07 9.63
C LEU A 153 6.44 -1.82 11.09
N SER A 154 7.22 -2.34 12.04
CA SER A 154 7.02 -2.07 13.47
C SER A 154 7.19 -0.58 13.77
N LYS A 155 8.17 0.08 13.15
CA LYS A 155 8.40 1.52 13.32
C LYS A 155 7.30 2.36 12.69
N ILE A 156 6.79 1.95 11.52
CA ILE A 156 5.61 2.55 10.90
C ILE A 156 4.37 2.38 11.81
N HIS A 157 4.18 1.21 12.43
CA HIS A 157 3.09 1.00 13.37
C HIS A 157 3.19 1.90 14.60
N GLU A 158 4.38 1.97 15.21
CA GLU A 158 4.64 2.88 16.33
C GLU A 158 4.37 4.34 15.95
N LEU A 159 4.78 4.76 14.75
CA LEU A 159 4.47 6.08 14.20
C LEU A 159 2.96 6.31 14.13
N TRP A 160 2.20 5.42 13.49
CA TRP A 160 0.75 5.57 13.36
C TRP A 160 0.03 5.59 14.71
N SER A 161 0.47 4.76 15.66
CA SER A 161 -0.02 4.80 17.04
C SER A 161 0.24 6.16 17.70
N ASN A 162 1.47 6.69 17.57
CA ASN A 162 1.83 8.00 18.13
C ASN A 162 1.07 9.15 17.46
N LEU A 163 0.70 9.02 16.19
CA LEU A 163 -0.13 9.99 15.47
C LEU A 163 -1.63 9.86 15.79
N GLY A 164 -2.05 8.86 16.58
CA GLY A 164 -3.46 8.65 16.94
C GLY A 164 -4.31 7.96 15.86
N PHE A 165 -3.68 7.23 14.94
CA PHE A 165 -4.33 6.60 13.78
C PHE A 165 -4.16 5.08 13.74
N ALA A 166 -4.04 4.42 14.91
CA ALA A 166 -3.86 2.98 15.01
C ALA A 166 -4.94 2.19 14.24
N ASP A 167 -6.18 2.68 14.18
CA ASP A 167 -7.30 2.01 13.52
C ASP A 167 -7.29 2.16 11.98
N ALA A 168 -6.55 3.14 11.44
CA ALA A 168 -6.48 3.40 9.99
C ALA A 168 -5.38 2.60 9.27
N ARG A 169 -4.59 1.80 10.01
CA ARG A 169 -3.47 1.01 9.48
C ARG A 169 -3.86 -0.11 8.53
N GLY A 170 -5.02 -0.72 8.76
CA GLY A 170 -5.36 -2.02 8.18
C GLY A 170 -5.49 -2.03 6.66
N GLY A 171 -5.77 -0.87 6.05
CA GLY A 171 -5.85 -0.74 4.60
C GLY A 171 -4.49 -0.88 3.90
N LEU A 172 -3.53 -0.05 4.30
CA LEU A 172 -2.18 -0.02 3.73
C LEU A 172 -1.39 -1.28 4.09
N GLU A 173 -1.43 -1.70 5.36
CA GLU A 173 -0.71 -2.90 5.81
C GLU A 173 -1.17 -4.15 5.03
N ARG A 174 -2.47 -4.29 4.80
CA ARG A 174 -3.01 -5.37 3.96
C ARG A 174 -2.52 -5.27 2.51
N GLY A 175 -2.42 -4.06 1.95
CA GLY A 175 -1.87 -3.84 0.61
C GLY A 175 -0.39 -4.22 0.52
N ILE A 176 0.41 -3.87 1.53
CA ILE A 176 1.83 -4.26 1.63
C ILE A 176 1.96 -5.79 1.64
N PHE A 177 1.21 -6.46 2.51
CA PHE A 177 1.27 -7.93 2.59
C PHE A 177 0.75 -8.61 1.33
N GLN A 178 -0.26 -8.03 0.68
CA GLN A 178 -0.76 -8.54 -0.60
C GLN A 178 0.32 -8.53 -1.68
N GLU A 179 1.03 -7.41 -1.84
CA GLU A 179 2.07 -7.30 -2.85
C GLU A 179 3.27 -8.17 -2.51
N LEU A 180 3.65 -8.25 -1.24
CA LEU A 180 4.70 -9.17 -0.79
C LEU A 180 4.34 -10.64 -1.05
N ALA A 181 3.09 -11.04 -0.79
CA ALA A 181 2.61 -12.38 -1.09
C ALA A 181 2.60 -12.66 -2.59
N SER A 182 2.03 -11.74 -3.37
CA SER A 182 1.98 -11.82 -4.83
C SER A 182 3.38 -12.00 -5.42
N TYR A 183 4.33 -11.17 -5.00
CA TYR A 183 5.72 -11.22 -5.47
C TYR A 183 6.37 -12.59 -5.22
N ARG A 184 6.21 -13.13 -4.00
CA ARG A 184 6.77 -14.44 -3.65
C ARG A 184 6.15 -15.57 -4.48
N ILE A 185 4.84 -15.56 -4.68
CA ILE A 185 4.15 -16.54 -5.51
C ILE A 185 4.63 -16.46 -6.97
N LEU A 186 4.67 -15.26 -7.54
CA LEU A 186 5.06 -15.07 -8.94
C LEU A 186 6.51 -15.55 -9.19
N LYS A 187 7.42 -15.32 -8.24
CA LYS A 187 8.83 -15.74 -8.36
C LYS A 187 9.04 -17.25 -8.40
N GLU A 188 8.08 -18.03 -7.93
CA GLU A 188 8.14 -19.49 -8.00
C GLU A 188 7.78 -20.01 -9.41
N HIS A 189 7.11 -19.20 -10.23
CA HIS A 189 6.55 -19.63 -11.51
C HIS A 189 7.19 -18.96 -12.74
N PHE A 190 7.76 -17.76 -12.58
CA PHE A 190 8.31 -16.96 -13.68
C PHE A 190 9.84 -16.91 -13.62
N SER A 191 10.47 -16.79 -14.79
CA SER A 191 11.93 -16.71 -14.91
C SER A 191 12.48 -15.40 -14.33
N ARG A 192 11.69 -14.32 -14.47
CA ARG A 192 11.98 -13.00 -13.95
C ARG A 192 10.70 -12.38 -13.41
N VAL A 193 10.78 -11.76 -12.23
CA VAL A 193 9.69 -10.96 -11.66
C VAL A 193 10.28 -9.69 -11.08
N ARG A 194 9.69 -8.55 -11.42
CA ARG A 194 9.97 -7.26 -10.78
C ARG A 194 8.66 -6.59 -10.36
N SER A 195 8.72 -5.85 -9.26
CA SER A 195 7.64 -4.92 -8.91
C SER A 195 7.56 -3.78 -9.93
N GLY A 196 6.36 -3.25 -10.13
CA GLY A 196 6.13 -2.05 -10.91
C GLY A 196 6.89 -0.87 -10.32
N LEU A 197 7.40 0.00 -11.18
CA LEU A 197 8.05 1.24 -10.77
C LEU A 197 7.00 2.18 -10.16
N PRO A 198 7.24 2.71 -8.94
CA PRO A 198 6.36 3.71 -8.35
C PRO A 198 6.18 4.91 -9.29
N ARG A 199 5.00 5.54 -9.26
CA ARG A 199 4.57 6.65 -10.14
C ARG A 199 4.35 6.28 -11.61
N GLU A 200 5.30 5.60 -12.23
CA GLU A 200 5.25 5.27 -13.65
C GLU A 200 4.25 4.12 -13.91
N ASP A 201 4.56 2.93 -13.40
CA ASP A 201 3.72 1.74 -13.60
C ASP A 201 2.39 1.84 -12.82
N ALA A 202 2.39 2.58 -11.72
CA ALA A 202 1.20 2.84 -10.88
C ALA A 202 0.05 3.50 -11.65
N ARG A 203 0.36 4.43 -12.58
CA ARG A 203 -0.64 5.10 -13.44
C ARG A 203 -1.28 4.15 -14.46
N HIS A 204 -0.66 3.00 -14.68
CA HIS A 204 -1.14 1.95 -15.55
C HIS A 204 -1.69 0.75 -14.76
N SER A 205 -1.86 0.89 -13.44
CA SER A 205 -2.37 -0.18 -12.57
C SER A 205 -1.54 -1.48 -12.61
N ILE A 206 -0.23 -1.36 -12.83
CA ILE A 206 0.71 -2.50 -12.89
C ILE A 206 1.46 -2.62 -11.56
N ASP A 207 1.17 -3.67 -10.79
CA ASP A 207 1.89 -3.96 -9.54
C ASP A 207 3.16 -4.80 -9.81
N PHE A 208 3.10 -5.69 -10.81
CA PHE A 208 4.24 -6.56 -11.16
C PHE A 208 4.38 -6.76 -12.67
N TRP A 209 5.63 -6.89 -13.08
CA TRP A 209 6.04 -7.42 -14.37
C TRP A 209 6.69 -8.77 -14.16
N ALA A 210 6.31 -9.74 -14.98
CA ALA A 210 6.93 -11.06 -15.00
C ALA A 210 7.23 -11.50 -16.44
N GLU A 211 8.24 -12.34 -16.59
CA GLU A 211 8.64 -12.93 -17.86
C GLU A 211 8.71 -14.45 -17.71
N ASP A 212 8.24 -15.18 -18.71
CA ASP A 212 8.48 -16.63 -18.80
C ASP A 212 9.87 -16.94 -19.39
N LYS A 213 10.16 -18.21 -19.67
CA LYS A 213 11.45 -18.62 -20.26
C LYS A 213 11.58 -18.25 -21.74
N GLU A 214 10.47 -17.94 -22.41
CA GLU A 214 10.43 -17.53 -23.81
C GLU A 214 10.48 -16.00 -23.98
N GLY A 215 10.53 -15.27 -22.86
CA GLY A 215 10.51 -13.81 -22.82
C GLY A 215 9.14 -13.20 -23.06
N ASN A 216 8.04 -13.97 -23.00
CA ASN A 216 6.71 -13.39 -23.04
C ASN A 216 6.44 -12.62 -21.74
N THR A 217 5.81 -11.46 -21.85
CA THR A 217 5.58 -10.54 -20.72
C THR A 217 4.19 -10.74 -20.10
N PHE A 218 4.15 -10.82 -18.77
CA PHE A 218 2.95 -10.96 -17.98
C PHE A 218 2.87 -9.79 -16.98
N LEU A 219 1.77 -9.06 -17.00
CA LEU A 219 1.51 -7.93 -16.10
C LEU A 219 0.49 -8.36 -15.06
N PHE A 220 0.72 -8.00 -13.80
CA PHE A 220 -0.21 -8.34 -12.73
C PHE A 220 -0.65 -7.10 -11.97
N GLN A 221 -1.96 -6.94 -11.83
CA GLN A 221 -2.57 -6.14 -10.77
C GLN A 221 -2.99 -7.10 -9.65
N SER A 222 -2.58 -6.84 -8.42
CA SER A 222 -2.81 -7.71 -7.28
C SER A 222 -3.91 -7.17 -6.36
N LYS A 223 -4.76 -8.06 -5.85
CA LYS A 223 -5.82 -7.70 -4.89
C LYS A 223 -5.96 -8.75 -3.81
N SER A 224 -6.11 -8.29 -2.57
CA SER A 224 -6.34 -9.14 -1.39
C SER A 224 -7.81 -9.39 -1.06
N SER A 225 -8.72 -8.87 -1.88
CA SER A 225 -10.05 -8.44 -1.43
C SER A 225 -11.00 -9.60 -1.13
N SER A 226 -11.75 -9.46 -0.03
CA SER A 226 -12.94 -10.25 0.33
C SER A 226 -14.15 -10.02 -0.58
N SER A 227 -14.08 -9.07 -1.52
CA SER A 227 -15.06 -8.88 -2.59
C SER A 227 -15.13 -10.11 -3.52
N PHE A 228 -14.00 -10.75 -3.79
CA PHE A 228 -13.93 -11.87 -4.71
C PHE A 228 -14.32 -13.18 -4.01
N ARG A 229 -15.27 -13.92 -4.59
CA ARG A 229 -15.71 -15.23 -4.05
C ARG A 229 -14.63 -16.31 -4.17
N ARG A 230 -13.69 -16.15 -5.10
CA ARG A 230 -12.64 -17.13 -5.38
C ARG A 230 -11.28 -16.47 -5.61
N ALA A 231 -10.25 -17.10 -5.08
CA ALA A 231 -8.86 -16.79 -5.41
C ALA A 231 -8.53 -17.27 -6.82
N GLY A 232 -7.66 -16.58 -7.53
CA GLY A 232 -7.26 -16.99 -8.87
C GLY A 232 -6.41 -15.96 -9.60
N VAL A 233 -6.11 -16.28 -10.86
CA VAL A 233 -5.45 -15.40 -11.82
C VAL A 233 -6.37 -15.27 -13.02
N PHE A 234 -6.87 -14.07 -13.26
CA PHE A 234 -7.94 -13.80 -14.22
C PHE A 234 -7.43 -12.89 -15.31
N ASP A 235 -7.60 -13.29 -16.56
CA ASP A 235 -7.41 -12.40 -17.70
C ASP A 235 -8.61 -11.46 -17.89
N LYS A 236 -8.50 -10.55 -18.88
CA LYS A 236 -9.55 -9.59 -19.21
C LYS A 236 -10.92 -10.25 -19.47
N SER A 237 -10.93 -11.37 -20.18
CA SER A 237 -12.18 -12.07 -20.53
C SER A 237 -12.83 -12.75 -19.32
N GLU A 238 -12.03 -13.16 -18.34
CA GLU A 238 -12.48 -13.81 -17.11
C GLU A 238 -13.02 -12.81 -16.07
N ILE A 239 -12.63 -11.52 -16.14
CA ILE A 239 -13.13 -10.46 -15.25
C ILE A 239 -14.63 -10.23 -15.43
N ALA A 240 -15.15 -10.35 -16.65
CA ALA A 240 -16.59 -10.23 -16.90
C ALA A 240 -17.39 -11.26 -16.08
N GLY A 241 -16.91 -12.50 -15.99
CA GLY A 241 -17.53 -13.54 -15.15
C GLY A 241 -17.43 -13.25 -13.65
N LEU A 242 -16.38 -12.55 -13.19
CA LEU A 242 -16.30 -12.09 -11.80
C LEU A 242 -17.35 -11.02 -11.47
N LYS A 243 -17.77 -10.21 -12.46
CA LYS A 243 -18.83 -9.21 -12.28
C LYS A 243 -20.16 -9.86 -11.93
N GLU A 244 -20.52 -10.91 -12.67
CA GLU A 244 -21.75 -11.67 -12.45
C GLU A 244 -21.76 -12.33 -11.06
N GLU A 245 -20.66 -12.98 -10.66
CA GLU A 245 -20.50 -13.58 -9.32
C GLU A 245 -20.61 -12.57 -8.18
N MET A 246 -20.21 -11.31 -8.40
CA MET A 246 -20.21 -10.25 -7.39
C MET A 246 -21.56 -9.54 -7.27
N VAL A 247 -22.31 -9.37 -8.36
CA VAL A 247 -23.68 -8.85 -8.34
C VAL A 247 -24.62 -9.76 -7.53
N GLU A 248 -24.45 -11.08 -7.63
CA GLU A 248 -25.22 -12.03 -6.82
C GLU A 248 -25.00 -11.88 -5.31
N LYS A 249 -23.83 -11.39 -4.87
CA LYS A 249 -23.50 -11.22 -3.44
C LYS A 249 -24.14 -9.97 -2.82
N GLU A 250 -24.31 -8.90 -3.59
CA GLU A 250 -24.97 -7.68 -3.10
C GLU A 250 -26.46 -7.90 -2.77
N GLY A 251 -27.08 -8.94 -3.37
CA GLY A 251 -28.44 -9.37 -3.04
C GLY A 251 -28.60 -10.00 -1.64
N ASP A 252 -27.56 -10.67 -1.13
CA ASP A 252 -27.62 -11.48 0.10
C ASP A 252 -27.11 -10.75 1.36
N ASP A 253 -26.22 -9.77 1.23
CA ASP A 253 -25.44 -9.19 2.35
C ASP A 253 -26.01 -7.84 2.86
N LYS A 254 -27.34 -7.70 2.97
CA LYS A 254 -28.02 -6.47 3.42
C LYS A 254 -27.82 -6.10 4.91
N THR A 255 -27.06 -6.87 5.69
CA THR A 255 -26.97 -6.72 7.16
C THR A 255 -25.59 -6.30 7.69
N ARG A 256 -24.61 -6.00 6.84
CA ARG A 256 -23.22 -5.73 7.28
C ARG A 256 -22.63 -4.35 6.93
N SER A 257 -23.44 -3.41 6.45
CA SER A 257 -22.96 -2.12 5.93
C SER A 257 -22.63 -1.05 6.97
N ASP A 258 -23.05 -1.20 8.23
CA ASP A 258 -23.25 0.01 9.05
C ASP A 258 -22.14 0.36 10.03
N ILE A 259 -21.05 -0.43 10.13
CA ILE A 259 -20.02 -0.18 11.15
C ILE A 259 -18.63 0.18 10.57
N PHE A 260 -18.30 -0.15 9.31
CA PHE A 260 -16.94 0.15 8.81
C PHE A 260 -16.78 0.53 7.33
N ASP A 261 -17.81 0.55 6.47
CA ASP A 261 -17.56 0.84 5.05
C ASP A 261 -18.75 1.47 4.30
N GLY A 262 -19.13 2.69 4.69
CA GLY A 262 -20.11 3.51 3.96
C GLY A 262 -19.63 4.05 2.59
N ASN A 263 -18.48 3.58 2.09
CA ASN A 263 -17.70 4.12 0.97
C ASN A 263 -17.42 3.09 -0.15
N ARG A 264 -18.13 1.96 -0.18
CA ARG A 264 -17.96 0.97 -1.25
C ARG A 264 -18.59 1.50 -2.54
N GLN A 265 -17.78 1.75 -3.58
CA GLN A 265 -18.30 1.78 -4.96
C GLN A 265 -18.99 0.43 -5.22
N PRO A 266 -20.08 0.40 -6.01
CA PRO A 266 -20.67 -0.86 -6.45
C PRO A 266 -19.59 -1.80 -6.93
N ASP A 267 -19.61 -3.04 -6.46
CA ASP A 267 -18.54 -3.99 -6.71
C ASP A 267 -18.42 -4.30 -8.24
N SER A 268 -19.48 -4.02 -9.02
CA SER A 268 -19.53 -4.05 -10.49
C SER A 268 -18.75 -2.90 -11.18
N GLU A 269 -18.86 -1.66 -10.70
CA GLU A 269 -18.12 -0.50 -11.24
C GLU A 269 -16.61 -0.66 -11.02
N ARG A 270 -16.22 -1.24 -9.87
CA ARG A 270 -14.82 -1.54 -9.57
C ARG A 270 -14.20 -2.53 -10.54
N LEU A 271 -14.96 -3.54 -10.95
CA LEU A 271 -14.49 -4.53 -11.92
C LEU A 271 -14.47 -4.00 -13.35
N ALA A 272 -15.33 -3.04 -13.69
CA ALA A 272 -15.24 -2.34 -14.97
C ALA A 272 -13.93 -1.54 -15.06
N GLY A 273 -13.56 -0.84 -13.98
CA GLY A 273 -12.27 -0.16 -13.89
C GLY A 273 -11.07 -1.13 -14.02
N ILE A 274 -11.10 -2.29 -13.38
CA ILE A 274 -10.02 -3.29 -13.51
C ILE A 274 -9.88 -3.80 -14.95
N GLU A 275 -10.98 -4.01 -15.67
CA GLU A 275 -10.92 -4.47 -17.07
C GLU A 275 -10.26 -3.44 -18.00
N GLU A 276 -10.56 -2.16 -17.79
CA GLU A 276 -9.92 -1.04 -18.48
C GLU A 276 -8.45 -0.91 -18.11
N ASP A 277 -8.13 -1.02 -16.81
CA ASP A 277 -6.78 -1.00 -16.26
C ASP A 277 -5.90 -2.08 -16.92
N LEU A 278 -6.38 -3.32 -17.03
CA LEU A 278 -5.61 -4.40 -17.66
C LEU A 278 -5.35 -4.14 -19.14
N ALA A 279 -6.35 -3.63 -19.88
CA ALA A 279 -6.17 -3.30 -21.29
C ALA A 279 -5.17 -2.13 -21.47
N HIS A 280 -5.24 -1.13 -20.60
CA HIS A 280 -4.30 -0.02 -20.60
C HIS A 280 -2.87 -0.46 -20.26
N ALA A 281 -2.72 -1.38 -19.30
CA ALA A 281 -1.44 -1.98 -18.95
C ALA A 281 -0.80 -2.72 -20.14
N GLU A 282 -1.56 -3.53 -20.88
CA GLU A 282 -1.06 -4.22 -22.08
C GLU A 282 -0.61 -3.25 -23.18
N SER A 283 -1.39 -2.20 -23.42
CA SER A 283 -1.04 -1.15 -24.39
C SER A 283 0.24 -0.42 -23.99
N TYR A 284 0.33 -0.03 -22.71
CA TYR A 284 1.52 0.61 -22.15
C TYR A 284 2.75 -0.30 -22.27
N ALA A 285 2.65 -1.57 -21.90
CA ALA A 285 3.75 -2.52 -22.02
C ALA A 285 4.17 -2.74 -23.47
N SER A 286 3.22 -2.85 -24.39
CA SER A 286 3.49 -2.93 -25.83
C SER A 286 4.28 -1.71 -26.31
N SER A 287 3.90 -0.50 -25.87
CA SER A 287 4.62 0.74 -26.20
C SER A 287 6.05 0.78 -25.65
N ARG A 288 6.33 0.01 -24.60
CA ARG A 288 7.66 -0.17 -24.01
C ARG A 288 8.46 -1.33 -24.61
N GLY A 289 7.96 -1.95 -25.68
CA GLY A 289 8.64 -3.04 -26.38
C GLY A 289 8.52 -4.40 -25.70
N ALA A 290 7.55 -4.58 -24.79
CA ALA A 290 7.27 -5.88 -24.19
C ALA A 290 6.84 -6.89 -25.26
N LYS A 291 7.35 -8.12 -25.17
CA LYS A 291 6.99 -9.20 -26.09
C LYS A 291 5.70 -9.87 -25.62
N ASN A 292 4.68 -9.89 -26.48
CA ASN A 292 3.37 -10.53 -26.24
C ASN A 292 2.79 -10.21 -24.84
N PRO A 293 2.65 -8.92 -24.46
CA PRO A 293 2.22 -8.57 -23.12
C PRO A 293 0.79 -9.05 -22.87
N ARG A 294 0.58 -9.66 -21.71
CA ARG A 294 -0.73 -10.12 -21.23
C ARG A 294 -0.94 -9.66 -19.80
N ALA A 295 -2.05 -8.99 -19.52
CA ALA A 295 -2.36 -8.48 -18.19
C ALA A 295 -3.38 -9.37 -17.46
N PHE A 296 -3.17 -9.50 -16.15
CA PHE A 296 -3.96 -10.36 -15.28
C PHE A 296 -4.29 -9.68 -13.96
N LEU A 297 -5.46 -9.98 -13.44
CA LEU A 297 -5.82 -9.76 -12.04
C LEU A 297 -5.39 -10.97 -11.21
N LEU A 298 -4.49 -10.77 -10.24
CA LEU A 298 -4.08 -11.77 -9.26
C LEU A 298 -4.83 -11.55 -7.94
N VAL A 299 -5.71 -12.49 -7.60
CA VAL A 299 -6.48 -12.45 -6.35
C VAL A 299 -5.97 -13.49 -5.37
N VAL A 300 -5.39 -13.03 -4.26
CA VAL A 300 -4.93 -13.89 -3.16
C VAL A 300 -5.64 -13.45 -1.88
N PRO A 301 -6.50 -14.28 -1.26
CA PRO A 301 -7.21 -13.87 -0.05
C PRO A 301 -6.25 -13.61 1.12
N GLN A 302 -6.59 -12.65 1.97
CA GLN A 302 -5.76 -12.30 3.14
C GLN A 302 -5.52 -13.50 4.09
N SER A 303 -6.41 -14.48 4.16
CA SER A 303 -6.21 -15.71 4.94
C SER A 303 -4.99 -16.53 4.50
N ASN A 304 -4.45 -16.26 3.32
CA ASN A 304 -3.34 -17.02 2.71
C ASN A 304 -1.97 -16.40 2.97
N PHE A 305 -1.88 -15.27 3.68
CA PHE A 305 -0.59 -14.69 4.05
C PHE A 305 -0.66 -13.96 5.39
N HIS A 306 0.45 -13.98 6.12
CA HIS A 306 0.58 -13.24 7.37
C HIS A 306 2.06 -13.02 7.73
N MET A 307 2.32 -11.97 8.51
CA MET A 307 3.61 -11.74 9.15
C MET A 307 3.52 -12.09 10.64
N ASN A 308 4.42 -12.93 11.13
CA ASN A 308 4.51 -13.28 12.55
C ASN A 308 5.97 -13.17 13.02
N LYS A 309 6.25 -12.25 13.97
CA LYS A 309 7.59 -12.00 14.54
C LYS A 309 8.69 -11.92 13.46
N GLY A 310 8.40 -11.16 12.41
CA GLY A 310 9.26 -10.96 11.25
C GLY A 310 9.32 -12.06 10.21
N ARG A 311 8.72 -13.23 10.47
CA ARG A 311 8.55 -14.25 9.44
C ARG A 311 7.29 -13.99 8.62
N PHE A 312 7.46 -13.65 7.35
CA PHE A 312 6.36 -13.58 6.39
C PHE A 312 6.08 -14.96 5.80
N SER A 313 4.85 -15.43 5.92
CA SER A 313 4.40 -16.74 5.44
C SER A 313 3.32 -16.57 4.37
N VAL A 314 3.39 -17.36 3.31
CA VAL A 314 2.44 -17.36 2.18
C VAL A 314 2.05 -18.80 1.89
N ASN A 315 0.74 -19.06 1.81
CA ASN A 315 0.16 -20.34 1.46
C ASN A 315 -0.74 -20.14 0.24
N PRO A 316 -0.19 -20.17 -0.99
CA PRO A 316 -0.96 -19.78 -2.17
C PRO A 316 -2.12 -20.76 -2.44
N PRO A 317 -3.32 -20.25 -2.79
CA PRO A 317 -4.42 -21.10 -3.20
C PRO A 317 -4.08 -21.96 -4.43
N ARG A 318 -4.55 -23.21 -4.47
CA ARG A 318 -4.32 -24.13 -5.61
C ARG A 318 -4.82 -23.57 -6.94
N SER A 319 -5.89 -22.78 -6.93
CA SER A 319 -6.41 -22.10 -8.13
C SER A 319 -5.42 -21.08 -8.70
N VAL A 320 -4.65 -20.42 -7.84
CA VAL A 320 -3.59 -19.48 -8.24
C VAL A 320 -2.40 -20.25 -8.81
N THR A 321 -1.81 -21.17 -8.04
CA THR A 321 -0.61 -21.90 -8.49
C THR A 321 -0.88 -22.73 -9.75
N SER A 322 -2.02 -23.41 -9.84
CA SER A 322 -2.36 -24.19 -11.04
C SER A 322 -2.56 -23.31 -12.28
N ARG A 323 -3.06 -22.09 -12.14
CA ARG A 323 -3.25 -21.18 -13.27
C ARG A 323 -1.90 -20.59 -13.70
N LEU A 324 -1.06 -20.20 -12.75
CA LEU A 324 0.30 -19.72 -13.05
C LEU A 324 1.14 -20.78 -13.76
N SER A 325 1.17 -22.02 -13.29
CA SER A 325 1.86 -23.13 -13.96
C SER A 325 1.37 -23.35 -15.40
N LYS A 326 0.06 -23.21 -15.65
CA LYS A 326 -0.50 -23.29 -17.01
C LYS A 326 -0.04 -22.13 -17.90
N LEU A 327 0.07 -20.92 -17.35
CA LEU A 327 0.53 -19.75 -18.09
C LEU A 327 1.99 -19.88 -18.52
N THR A 328 2.83 -20.50 -17.68
CA THR A 328 4.27 -20.63 -17.92
C THR A 328 4.68 -21.97 -18.56
N GLY A 329 3.71 -22.85 -18.83
CA GLY A 329 3.97 -24.18 -19.39
C GLY A 329 4.66 -25.14 -18.42
N GLU A 330 4.77 -24.79 -17.14
CA GLU A 330 5.38 -25.64 -16.12
C GLU A 330 4.40 -26.73 -15.65
N LYS A 331 4.87 -27.98 -15.57
CA LYS A 331 4.08 -29.04 -14.92
C LYS A 331 4.10 -28.78 -13.42
N ASN A 332 2.90 -28.72 -12.79
CA ASN A 332 2.73 -28.57 -11.34
C ASN A 332 3.65 -29.54 -10.58
N THR A 333 4.80 -29.05 -10.12
CA THR A 333 5.66 -29.74 -9.16
C THR A 333 5.21 -29.27 -7.79
N ILE A 334 4.20 -29.94 -7.25
CA ILE A 334 3.81 -29.75 -5.85
C ILE A 334 4.95 -30.35 -5.01
N THR A 335 5.91 -29.53 -4.59
CA THR A 335 6.79 -29.88 -3.46
C THR A 335 5.91 -29.96 -2.22
N LYS A 336 5.83 -31.16 -1.65
CA LYS A 336 5.09 -31.47 -0.43
C LYS A 336 5.68 -30.79 0.79
#